data_AF-A0A5E5A3W8-F1
#
_entry.id   AF-A0A5E5A3W8-F1
#
_cell.length_a   1.000
_cell.length_b   1.000
_cell.length_c   1.000
_cell.angle_alpha   90.00
_cell.angle_beta   90.00
_cell.angle_gamma   90.00
#
_symmetry.space_group_name_H-M   'P 1'
#
loop_
_entity.id
_entity.type
_entity.pdbx_description
1 polymer ?
#
loop_
_entity_poly.entity_id
_entity_poly.type
_entity_poly.pdbx_seq_one_letter_code
_entity_poly.pdbx_strand_id
1 'polypeptide(L)'
;MNDTNVMNYSPFRREWIVRRRVFEDGQVEATAVRFDRYLKAQALHLMPRAKRGESQTTEENKLMAAKRAKQQVRLRCKAIGADRMITLTYRENMLDKERLKRDFDALRRLLGRVQNFQYVAVAERQKRGAWHLHIAVKGRQNYRVLRTLWLRVVGEDNGNVDVRNPNREVGLRHKIASYIGKYIVKNFDEHQLNEKRYWASRGITIPESETVKHFLADCAAEAIVAAYDSALETGATLEDHAWYWSQDNGYFWMATKERPTDSGKA
;
A
#
# COMPACT_ATOMS: atom_id res chain seq x y z
N MET A 1 -55.16 -6.77 10.31
CA MET A 1 -54.55 -7.74 9.38
C MET A 1 -53.52 -6.98 8.55
N ASN A 2 -52.26 -7.02 8.97
CA ASN A 2 -51.14 -6.48 8.18
C ASN A 2 -50.43 -7.68 7.57
N ASP A 3 -50.84 -8.06 6.36
CA ASP A 3 -50.12 -9.02 5.51
C ASP A 3 -48.79 -8.39 5.09
N THR A 4 -47.83 -8.40 6.00
CA THR A 4 -46.43 -8.15 5.64
C THR A 4 -45.93 -9.44 5.02
N ASN A 5 -45.94 -9.46 3.69
CA ASN A 5 -45.53 -10.57 2.84
C ASN A 5 -44.17 -11.17 3.30
N VAL A 6 -44.23 -12.24 4.10
CA VAL A 6 -43.06 -12.90 4.73
C VAL A 6 -42.16 -13.55 3.67
N MET A 7 -42.65 -13.71 2.43
CA MET A 7 -41.94 -14.38 1.33
C MET A 7 -40.79 -13.57 0.71
N ASN A 8 -40.64 -12.27 1.02
CA ASN A 8 -39.53 -11.44 0.55
C ASN A 8 -38.51 -11.08 1.64
N TYR A 9 -38.59 -11.70 2.82
CA TYR A 9 -37.63 -11.45 3.89
C TYR A 9 -36.36 -12.27 3.69
N SER A 10 -35.34 -11.67 3.05
CA SER A 10 -33.97 -12.19 3.14
C SER A 10 -33.31 -11.70 4.43
N PRO A 11 -32.79 -12.58 5.30
CA PRO A 11 -32.05 -12.17 6.51
C PRO A 11 -30.71 -11.48 6.18
N PHE A 12 -30.30 -11.54 4.91
CA PHE A 12 -29.13 -10.89 4.35
C PHE A 12 -29.55 -9.80 3.37
N ARG A 13 -28.92 -8.64 3.47
CA ARG A 13 -29.00 -7.61 2.43
C ARG A 13 -27.63 -7.44 1.80
N ARG A 14 -27.55 -7.63 0.48
CA ARG A 14 -26.37 -7.26 -0.28
C ARG A 14 -26.37 -5.76 -0.47
N GLU A 15 -25.30 -5.13 0.02
CA GLU A 15 -25.13 -3.70 0.01
C GLU A 15 -23.77 -3.36 -0.62
N TRP A 16 -23.66 -2.15 -1.15
CA TRP A 16 -22.42 -1.63 -1.72
C TRP A 16 -22.01 -0.36 -1.00
N ILE A 17 -20.76 -0.27 -0.58
CA ILE A 17 -20.17 0.96 -0.05
C ILE A 17 -19.14 1.49 -1.04
N VAL A 18 -19.31 2.74 -1.45
CA VAL A 18 -18.35 3.49 -2.26
C VAL A 18 -17.53 4.39 -1.34
N ARG A 19 -16.22 4.28 -1.46
CA ARG A 19 -15.27 5.11 -0.72
C ARG A 19 -14.30 5.78 -1.68
N ARG A 20 -13.86 6.97 -1.29
CA ARG A 20 -12.84 7.77 -1.98
C ARG A 20 -11.71 8.10 -1.04
N ARG A 21 -10.51 8.28 -1.58
CA ARG A 21 -9.33 8.81 -0.91
C ARG A 21 -8.60 9.73 -1.87
N VAL A 22 -8.34 10.96 -1.44
CA VAL A 22 -7.64 11.98 -2.22
C VAL A 22 -6.25 12.20 -1.62
N PHE A 23 -5.22 12.08 -2.45
CA PHE A 23 -3.82 12.30 -2.08
C PHE A 23 -3.40 13.75 -2.35
N GLU A 24 -2.32 14.18 -1.68
CA GLU A 24 -1.82 15.56 -1.75
C GLU A 24 -1.37 15.96 -3.17
N ASP A 25 -0.88 15.00 -3.95
CA ASP A 25 -0.50 15.16 -5.36
C ASP A 25 -1.71 15.15 -6.33
N GLY A 26 -2.93 15.16 -5.79
CA GLY A 26 -4.16 15.14 -6.55
C GLY A 26 -4.57 13.77 -7.09
N GLN A 27 -3.80 12.71 -6.83
CA GLN A 27 -4.23 11.35 -7.12
C GLN A 27 -5.48 11.00 -6.29
N VAL A 28 -6.40 10.27 -6.90
CA VAL A 28 -7.59 9.74 -6.24
C VAL A 28 -7.59 8.22 -6.30
N GLU A 29 -7.91 7.57 -5.19
CA GLU A 29 -8.34 6.17 -5.17
C GLU A 29 -9.82 6.10 -4.82
N ALA A 30 -10.61 5.37 -5.62
CA ALA A 30 -12.00 5.06 -5.30
C ALA A 30 -12.21 3.55 -5.29
N THR A 31 -13.08 3.08 -4.40
CA THR A 31 -13.45 1.66 -4.26
C THR A 31 -14.95 1.54 -4.13
N ALA A 32 -15.53 0.53 -4.78
CA ALA A 32 -16.86 0.03 -4.47
C ALA A 32 -16.74 -1.39 -3.94
N VAL A 33 -17.23 -1.64 -2.71
CA VAL A 33 -17.11 -2.93 -2.04
C VAL A 33 -18.50 -3.44 -1.69
N ARG A 34 -18.83 -4.63 -2.17
CA ARG A 34 -20.01 -5.39 -1.79
C ARG A 34 -19.78 -6.06 -0.45
N PHE A 35 -20.81 -6.07 0.38
CA PHE A 35 -20.83 -6.86 1.59
C PHE A 35 -22.25 -7.34 1.89
N ASP A 36 -22.34 -8.48 2.56
CA ASP A 36 -23.61 -9.01 3.06
C ASP A 36 -23.84 -8.46 4.46
N ARG A 37 -24.89 -7.65 4.62
CA ARG A 37 -25.34 -7.18 5.92
C ARG A 37 -26.34 -8.17 6.50
N TYR A 38 -25.97 -8.78 7.62
CA TYR A 38 -26.89 -9.59 8.40
C TYR A 38 -27.73 -8.70 9.30
N LEU A 39 -29.02 -8.59 9.02
CA LEU A 39 -29.89 -7.63 9.69
C LEU A 39 -30.11 -7.97 11.18
N LYS A 40 -29.97 -9.24 11.58
CA LYS A 40 -30.21 -9.73 12.95
C LYS A 40 -28.96 -9.98 13.81
N ALA A 41 -27.76 -9.64 13.33
CA ALA A 41 -26.49 -10.04 13.97
C ALA A 41 -25.58 -8.85 14.33
N GLN A 42 -26.14 -7.65 14.43
CA GLN A 42 -25.39 -6.48 14.88
C GLN A 42 -24.75 -6.70 16.27
N ALA A 43 -25.41 -7.49 17.13
CA ALA A 43 -24.89 -7.89 18.44
C ALA A 43 -23.61 -8.75 18.39
N LEU A 44 -23.27 -9.39 17.26
CA LEU A 44 -22.01 -10.15 17.14
C LEU A 44 -20.77 -9.25 17.22
N HIS A 45 -20.88 -7.95 16.90
CA HIS A 45 -19.77 -7.00 17.10
C HIS A 45 -19.44 -6.77 18.58
N LEU A 46 -20.37 -7.09 19.49
CA LEU A 46 -20.17 -6.99 20.94
C LEU A 46 -19.52 -8.26 21.51
N MET A 47 -19.34 -9.32 20.72
CA MET A 47 -18.71 -10.54 21.18
C MET A 47 -17.21 -10.33 21.43
N PRO A 48 -16.67 -10.91 22.52
CA PRO A 48 -15.25 -10.81 22.83
C PRO A 48 -14.42 -11.49 21.74
N ARG A 49 -13.46 -10.75 21.19
CA ARG A 49 -12.48 -11.29 20.23
C ARG A 49 -11.48 -12.17 20.97
N ALA A 50 -11.04 -13.25 20.31
CA ALA A 50 -9.96 -14.09 20.83
C ALA A 50 -8.73 -13.24 21.17
N LYS A 51 -8.05 -13.57 22.28
CA LYS A 51 -6.81 -12.91 22.67
C LYS A 51 -5.75 -13.13 21.60
N ARG A 52 -4.86 -12.15 21.47
CA ARG A 52 -3.79 -12.14 20.46
C ARG A 52 -2.92 -13.39 20.59
N GLY A 53 -2.84 -14.19 19.52
CA GLY A 53 -2.03 -15.42 19.48
C GLY A 53 -2.78 -16.69 19.87
N GLU A 54 -4.00 -16.58 20.41
CA GLU A 54 -4.83 -17.73 20.83
C GLU A 54 -5.85 -18.14 19.74
N SER A 55 -5.78 -17.55 18.55
CA SER A 55 -6.66 -17.90 17.43
C SER A 55 -6.29 -19.27 16.85
N GLN A 56 -7.28 -20.13 16.62
CA GLN A 56 -7.08 -21.41 15.92
C GLN A 56 -6.64 -21.22 14.45
N THR A 57 -6.90 -20.06 13.84
CA THR A 57 -6.59 -19.74 12.43
C THR A 57 -5.33 -18.88 12.26
N THR A 58 -4.18 -19.41 12.68
CA THR A 58 -2.88 -18.69 12.62
C THR A 58 -2.45 -18.29 11.21
N GLU A 59 -2.63 -19.17 10.21
CA GLU A 59 -2.21 -18.90 8.83
C GLU A 59 -3.06 -17.84 8.13
N GLU A 60 -4.38 -17.89 8.32
CA GLU A 60 -5.29 -16.84 7.81
C GLU A 60 -4.94 -15.48 8.41
N ASN A 61 -4.63 -15.45 9.70
CA ASN A 61 -4.20 -14.23 10.38
C ASN A 61 -2.88 -13.68 9.84
N LYS A 62 -1.89 -14.54 9.52
CA LYS A 62 -0.64 -14.14 8.86
C LYS A 62 -0.90 -13.57 7.47
N LEU A 63 -1.74 -14.23 6.67
CA LEU A 63 -2.10 -13.77 5.33
C LEU A 63 -2.81 -12.40 5.37
N MET A 64 -3.76 -12.23 6.29
CA MET A 64 -4.46 -10.96 6.49
C MET A 64 -3.51 -9.85 6.94
N ALA A 65 -2.56 -10.15 7.82
CA ALA A 65 -1.52 -9.20 8.21
C ALA A 65 -0.61 -8.80 7.04
N ALA A 66 -0.24 -9.76 6.17
CA ALA A 66 0.55 -9.47 4.97
C ALA A 66 -0.23 -8.60 3.97
N LYS A 67 -1.51 -8.89 3.73
CA LYS A 67 -2.40 -8.06 2.89
C LYS A 67 -2.51 -6.63 3.42
N ARG A 68 -2.67 -6.46 4.74
CA ARG A 68 -2.69 -5.13 5.40
C ARG A 68 -1.35 -4.41 5.25
N ALA A 69 -0.22 -5.10 5.44
CA ALA A 69 1.11 -4.51 5.25
C ALA A 69 1.32 -4.05 3.80
N LYS A 70 0.90 -4.84 2.81
CA LYS A 70 0.91 -4.48 1.39
C LYS A 70 0.08 -3.23 1.11
N GLN A 71 -1.13 -3.15 1.67
CA GLN A 71 -1.96 -1.97 1.55
C GLN A 71 -1.29 -0.74 2.16
N GLN A 72 -0.74 -0.85 3.38
CA GLN A 72 -0.08 0.25 4.07
C GLN A 72 1.15 0.76 3.32
N VAL A 73 1.99 -0.14 2.79
CA VAL A 73 3.13 0.26 1.97
C VAL A 73 2.66 0.97 0.69
N ARG A 74 1.63 0.46 0.00
CA ARG A 74 1.08 1.12 -1.19
C ARG A 74 0.65 2.54 -0.87
N LEU A 75 -0.15 2.69 0.19
CA LEU A 75 -0.68 3.98 0.62
C LEU A 75 0.41 4.96 1.05
N ARG A 76 1.45 4.49 1.76
CA ARG A 76 2.59 5.33 2.15
C ARG A 76 3.42 5.76 0.95
N CYS A 77 3.64 4.87 -0.02
CA CYS A 77 4.35 5.21 -1.25
C CYS A 77 3.62 6.28 -2.05
N LYS A 78 2.28 6.20 -2.12
CA LYS A 78 1.45 7.26 -2.73
C LYS A 78 1.50 8.55 -1.93
N ALA A 79 1.35 8.49 -0.62
CA ALA A 79 1.40 9.66 0.26
C ALA A 79 2.73 10.43 0.15
N ILE A 80 3.86 9.74 0.01
CA ILE A 80 5.15 10.41 -0.20
C ILE A 80 5.40 10.78 -1.67
N GLY A 81 4.52 10.45 -2.62
CA GLY A 81 4.74 10.65 -4.06
C GLY A 81 5.99 9.93 -4.58
N ALA A 82 6.18 8.66 -4.20
CA ALA A 82 7.38 7.90 -4.54
C ALA A 82 7.53 7.72 -6.06
N ASP A 83 8.66 8.16 -6.61
CA ASP A 83 8.96 8.14 -8.05
C ASP A 83 10.22 7.32 -8.39
N ARG A 84 10.96 6.84 -7.38
CA ARG A 84 12.18 6.06 -7.57
C ARG A 84 12.28 4.88 -6.63
N MET A 85 13.04 3.88 -7.08
CA MET A 85 13.38 2.70 -6.29
C MET A 85 14.88 2.60 -6.10
N ILE A 86 15.30 2.47 -4.85
CA ILE A 86 16.66 2.12 -4.48
C ILE A 86 16.67 0.65 -4.08
N THR A 87 17.64 -0.10 -4.58
CA THR A 87 17.95 -1.44 -4.12
C THR A 87 19.33 -1.42 -3.45
N LEU A 88 19.40 -1.84 -2.19
CA LEU A 88 20.66 -1.99 -1.46
C LEU A 88 20.96 -3.47 -1.30
N THR A 89 22.16 -3.89 -1.73
CA THR A 89 22.60 -5.28 -1.62
C THR A 89 23.95 -5.37 -0.91
N TYR A 90 24.20 -6.55 -0.35
CA TYR A 90 25.50 -6.94 0.18
C TYR A 90 26.25 -7.78 -0.84
N ARG A 91 27.58 -7.71 -0.84
CA ARG A 91 28.42 -8.66 -1.58
C ARG A 91 28.36 -10.02 -0.90
N GLU A 92 28.59 -10.04 0.42
CA GLU A 92 28.45 -11.23 1.25
C GLU A 92 27.02 -11.81 1.25
N ASN A 93 26.89 -13.08 1.65
CA ASN A 93 25.59 -13.71 1.85
C ASN A 93 24.99 -13.28 3.19
N MET A 94 24.40 -12.08 3.23
CA MET A 94 23.82 -11.51 4.44
C MET A 94 22.59 -12.29 4.91
N LEU A 95 22.71 -13.11 5.96
CA LEU A 95 21.57 -13.83 6.56
C LEU A 95 21.01 -13.14 7.81
N ASP A 96 21.75 -12.20 8.39
CA ASP A 96 21.38 -11.48 9.61
C ASP A 96 20.48 -10.27 9.30
N LYS A 97 19.20 -10.42 9.62
CA LYS A 97 18.18 -9.37 9.44
C LYS A 97 18.28 -8.27 10.50
N GLU A 98 18.84 -8.54 11.67
CA GLU A 98 19.08 -7.53 12.70
C GLU A 98 20.23 -6.61 12.29
N ARG A 99 21.30 -7.18 11.71
CA ARG A 99 22.35 -6.39 11.04
C ARG A 99 21.79 -5.57 9.88
N LEU A 100 20.96 -6.15 9.00
CA LEU A 100 20.28 -5.40 7.94
C LEU A 100 19.56 -4.14 8.48
N LYS A 101 18.83 -4.31 9.59
CA LYS A 101 18.12 -3.21 10.24
C LYS A 101 19.09 -2.17 10.81
N ARG A 102 20.17 -2.58 11.49
CA ARG A 102 21.18 -1.66 12.05
C ARG A 102 21.88 -0.86 10.97
N ASP A 103 22.31 -1.52 9.89
CA ASP A 103 22.97 -0.89 8.75
C ASP A 103 22.03 0.11 8.07
N PHE A 104 20.79 -0.28 7.83
CA PHE A 104 19.80 0.62 7.27
C PHE A 104 19.50 1.82 8.19
N ASP A 105 19.48 1.62 9.51
CA ASP A 105 19.30 2.69 10.49
C ASP A 105 20.46 3.69 10.46
N ALA A 106 21.70 3.22 10.31
CA ALA A 106 22.87 4.06 10.14
C ALA A 106 22.80 4.84 8.82
N LEU A 107 22.46 4.17 7.71
CA LEU A 107 22.35 4.81 6.40
C LEU A 107 21.27 5.91 6.40
N ARG A 108 20.06 5.65 6.91
CA ARG A 108 19.00 6.67 6.92
C ARG A 108 19.35 7.88 7.79
N ARG A 109 20.12 7.69 8.88
CA ARG A 109 20.59 8.78 9.74
C ARG A 109 21.61 9.65 9.02
N LEU A 110 22.51 9.04 8.24
CA LEU A 110 23.46 9.78 7.40
C LEU A 110 22.73 10.53 6.27
N LEU A 111 21.80 9.87 5.59
CA LEU A 111 21.01 10.49 4.53
C LEU A 111 20.17 11.66 5.04
N GLY A 112 19.56 11.54 6.23
CA GLY A 112 18.81 12.61 6.86
C GLY A 112 19.63 13.85 7.24
N ARG A 113 20.97 13.77 7.25
CA ARG A 113 21.86 14.93 7.45
C ARG A 113 22.16 15.68 6.16
N VAL A 114 22.01 15.03 5.00
CA VAL A 114 22.39 15.60 3.70
C VAL A 114 21.19 15.94 2.82
N GLN A 115 20.03 15.33 3.07
CA GLN A 115 18.80 15.57 2.32
C GLN A 115 17.57 15.21 3.14
N ASN A 116 16.42 15.76 2.75
CA ASN A 116 15.13 15.31 3.27
C ASN A 116 14.81 13.91 2.71
N PHE A 117 15.05 12.87 3.52
CA PHE A 117 14.93 11.48 3.10
C PHE A 117 13.62 10.85 3.58
N GLN A 118 12.55 11.00 2.78
CA GLN A 118 11.31 10.24 2.96
C GLN A 118 11.38 8.90 2.22
N TYR A 119 11.07 7.82 2.94
CA TYR A 119 11.21 6.47 2.40
C TYR A 119 10.11 5.52 2.87
N VAL A 120 9.89 4.48 2.07
CA VAL A 120 9.23 3.23 2.45
C VAL A 120 10.13 2.07 2.01
N ALA A 121 10.59 1.26 2.95
CA ALA A 121 11.56 0.20 2.75
C ALA A 121 10.97 -1.18 3.09
N VAL A 122 11.28 -2.17 2.26
CA VAL A 122 10.89 -3.57 2.41
C VAL A 122 12.14 -4.44 2.28
N ALA A 123 12.39 -5.28 3.29
CA ALA A 123 13.43 -6.30 3.24
C ALA A 123 12.95 -7.48 2.37
N GLU A 124 13.81 -7.97 1.48
CA GLU A 124 13.54 -9.17 0.67
C GLU A 124 14.72 -10.12 0.70
N ARG A 125 14.40 -11.42 0.65
CA ARG A 125 15.39 -12.47 0.50
C ARG A 125 15.65 -12.78 -0.98
N GLN A 126 16.92 -12.74 -1.38
CA GLN A 126 17.35 -13.14 -2.72
C GLN A 126 17.22 -14.64 -2.91
N LYS A 127 17.26 -15.10 -4.18
CA LYS A 127 17.33 -16.53 -4.51
C LYS A 127 18.50 -17.25 -3.83
N ARG A 128 19.61 -16.54 -3.58
CA ARG A 128 20.79 -17.05 -2.86
C ARG A 128 20.64 -17.09 -1.33
N GLY A 129 19.51 -16.63 -0.79
CA GLY A 129 19.24 -16.56 0.65
C GLY A 129 19.64 -15.26 1.34
N ALA A 130 20.45 -14.40 0.69
CA ALA A 130 20.88 -13.11 1.23
C ALA A 130 19.73 -12.10 1.34
N TRP A 131 19.70 -11.33 2.43
CA TRP A 131 18.83 -10.17 2.58
C TRP A 131 19.31 -8.98 1.74
N HIS A 132 18.35 -8.28 1.13
CA HIS A 132 18.54 -6.97 0.51
C HIS A 132 17.34 -6.07 0.81
N LEU A 133 17.48 -4.77 0.48
CA LEU A 133 16.41 -3.80 0.71
C LEU A 133 15.92 -3.19 -0.60
N HIS A 134 14.60 -3.10 -0.71
CA HIS A 134 13.92 -2.26 -1.68
C HIS A 134 13.35 -1.04 -0.99
N ILE A 135 13.68 0.15 -1.48
CA ILE A 135 13.31 1.42 -0.87
C ILE A 135 12.64 2.29 -1.92
N ALA A 136 11.38 2.63 -1.69
CA ALA A 136 10.65 3.63 -2.46
C ALA A 136 10.91 5.02 -1.87
N VAL A 137 11.28 5.97 -2.72
CA VAL A 137 11.62 7.36 -2.34
C VAL A 137 11.04 8.34 -3.35
N LYS A 138 10.90 9.61 -2.94
CA LYS A 138 10.54 10.73 -3.82
C LYS A 138 11.77 11.55 -4.18
N GLY A 139 11.86 11.93 -5.45
CA GLY A 139 12.85 12.88 -5.94
C GLY A 139 14.18 12.22 -6.33
N ARG A 140 14.98 12.99 -7.09
CA ARG A 140 16.25 12.51 -7.65
C ARG A 140 17.23 12.15 -6.54
N GLN A 141 17.74 10.93 -6.62
CA GLN A 141 18.75 10.44 -5.69
C GLN A 141 20.15 10.58 -6.29
N ASN A 142 21.08 11.18 -5.55
CA ASN A 142 22.48 11.22 -5.97
C ASN A 142 23.13 9.86 -5.70
N TYR A 143 23.30 9.08 -6.77
CA TYR A 143 23.89 7.75 -6.72
C TYR A 143 25.27 7.72 -6.05
N ARG A 144 26.14 8.71 -6.33
CA ARG A 144 27.49 8.75 -5.76
C ARG A 144 27.42 8.91 -4.24
N VAL A 145 26.60 9.84 -3.76
CA VAL A 145 26.38 10.05 -2.32
C VAL A 145 25.79 8.80 -1.66
N LEU A 146 24.74 8.22 -2.26
CA LEU A 146 24.13 6.99 -1.73
C LEU A 146 25.14 5.84 -1.63
N ARG A 147 25.92 5.60 -2.68
CA ARG A 147 26.92 4.54 -2.72
C ARG A 147 28.01 4.78 -1.69
N THR A 148 28.58 5.99 -1.62
CA THR A 148 29.60 6.33 -0.62
C THR A 148 29.10 6.13 0.80
N LEU A 149 27.88 6.59 1.11
CA LEU A 149 27.30 6.41 2.44
C LEU A 149 26.97 4.94 2.76
N TRP A 150 26.52 4.17 1.76
CA TRP A 150 26.25 2.75 1.95
C TRP A 150 27.54 1.98 2.23
N LEU A 151 28.58 2.17 1.42
CA LEU A 151 29.89 1.56 1.62
C LEU A 151 30.52 1.94 2.96
N ARG A 152 30.33 3.19 3.42
CA ARG A 152 30.76 3.62 4.75
C ARG A 152 30.10 2.82 5.88
N VAL A 153 28.87 2.34 5.66
CA VAL A 153 28.12 1.55 6.66
C VAL A 153 28.52 0.06 6.60
N VAL A 154 28.58 -0.52 5.40
CA VAL A 154 28.74 -1.99 5.26
C VAL A 154 30.17 -2.46 5.00
N GLY A 155 31.10 -1.54 4.75
CA GLY A 155 32.48 -1.80 4.32
C GLY A 155 32.67 -1.54 2.82
N GLU A 156 33.86 -1.03 2.45
CA GLU A 156 34.16 -0.54 1.09
C GLU A 156 33.97 -1.59 -0.02
N ASP A 157 34.17 -2.87 0.28
CA ASP A 157 34.06 -3.97 -0.68
C ASP A 157 32.78 -4.80 -0.56
N ASN A 158 31.82 -4.35 0.25
CA ASN A 158 30.72 -5.20 0.70
C ASN A 158 29.31 -4.72 0.31
N GLY A 159 29.17 -3.57 -0.36
CA GLY A 159 27.86 -3.00 -0.70
C GLY A 159 27.70 -2.64 -2.18
N ASN A 160 26.50 -2.85 -2.73
CA ASN A 160 26.08 -2.21 -3.97
C ASN A 160 24.76 -1.45 -3.78
N VAL A 161 24.61 -0.38 -4.54
CA VAL A 161 23.39 0.43 -4.63
C VAL A 161 22.96 0.43 -6.08
N ASP A 162 21.67 0.19 -6.33
CA ASP A 162 21.06 0.41 -7.64
C ASP A 162 19.90 1.39 -7.49
N VAL A 163 19.90 2.47 -8.28
CA VAL A 163 18.79 3.42 -8.32
C VAL A 163 18.09 3.28 -9.66
N ARG A 164 16.84 2.83 -9.63
CA ARG A 164 16.00 2.69 -10.83
C ARG A 164 14.91 3.75 -10.83
N ASN A 165 14.65 4.28 -12.01
CA ASN A 165 13.39 4.93 -12.34
C ASN A 165 12.59 3.96 -13.21
N PRO A 166 11.84 3.01 -12.62
CA PRO A 166 11.15 1.99 -13.39
C PRO A 166 10.07 2.57 -14.31
N ASN A 167 9.60 3.80 -14.08
CA ASN A 167 8.61 4.46 -14.93
C ASN A 167 9.10 5.89 -15.29
N ARG A 168 9.70 6.05 -16.47
CA ARG A 168 10.24 7.35 -16.92
C ARG A 168 9.15 8.39 -17.20
N GLU A 169 7.93 7.95 -17.51
CA GLU A 169 6.79 8.82 -17.78
C GLU A 169 6.17 9.39 -16.50
N VAL A 170 5.89 10.69 -16.54
CA VAL A 170 5.10 11.40 -15.53
C VAL A 170 3.70 10.79 -15.50
N GLY A 171 3.21 10.41 -14.31
CA GLY A 171 1.90 9.76 -14.14
C GLY A 171 1.93 8.24 -13.92
N LEU A 172 3.01 7.54 -14.28
CA LEU A 172 3.16 6.10 -13.98
C LEU A 172 3.81 5.81 -12.61
N ARG A 173 4.08 6.84 -11.82
CA ARG A 173 4.71 6.76 -10.49
C ARG A 173 3.91 5.92 -9.50
N HIS A 174 2.59 5.90 -9.62
CA HIS A 174 1.70 5.03 -8.85
C HIS A 174 2.03 3.52 -8.99
N LYS A 175 2.68 3.09 -10.08
CA LYS A 175 3.12 1.70 -10.28
C LYS A 175 4.27 1.30 -9.35
N ILE A 176 5.03 2.25 -8.78
CA ILE A 176 6.08 1.94 -7.79
C ILE A 176 5.47 1.36 -6.52
N ALA A 177 4.33 1.87 -6.10
CA ALA A 177 3.58 1.36 -4.95
C ALA A 177 3.17 -0.11 -5.16
N SER A 178 2.76 -0.47 -6.38
CA SER A 178 2.47 -1.87 -6.76
C SER A 178 3.74 -2.72 -6.80
N TYR A 179 4.84 -2.18 -7.34
CA TYR A 179 6.11 -2.89 -7.48
C TYR A 179 6.73 -3.21 -6.12
N ILE A 180 6.78 -2.26 -5.17
CA ILE A 180 7.30 -2.53 -3.83
C ILE A 180 6.39 -3.48 -3.04
N GLY A 181 5.07 -3.41 -3.27
CA GLY A 181 4.10 -4.33 -2.67
C GLY A 181 4.30 -5.80 -3.06
N LYS A 182 4.92 -6.07 -4.23
CA LYS A 182 5.31 -7.42 -4.65
C LYS A 182 6.27 -8.06 -3.65
N TYR A 183 7.19 -7.27 -3.11
CA TYR A 183 8.24 -7.76 -2.21
C TYR A 183 7.73 -8.11 -0.81
N ILE A 184 6.63 -7.49 -0.36
CA ILE A 184 5.99 -7.90 0.90
C ILE A 184 5.38 -9.29 0.79
N VAL A 185 4.76 -9.60 -0.36
CA VAL A 185 4.12 -10.89 -0.58
C VAL A 185 5.17 -11.98 -0.73
N LYS A 186 6.30 -11.73 -1.37
CA LYS A 186 7.33 -12.76 -1.55
C LYS A 186 7.93 -13.29 -0.25
N ASN A 187 8.02 -12.47 0.80
CA ASN A 187 8.59 -12.88 2.08
C ASN A 187 7.52 -13.13 3.16
N PHE A 188 6.26 -13.40 2.77
CA PHE A 188 5.16 -13.37 3.74
C PHE A 188 5.30 -14.43 4.85
N ASP A 189 5.85 -15.60 4.51
CA ASP A 189 6.09 -16.75 5.39
C ASP A 189 7.32 -16.58 6.31
N GLU A 190 8.27 -15.73 5.93
CA GLU A 190 9.55 -15.60 6.65
C GLU A 190 9.49 -14.63 7.85
N HIS A 191 8.32 -14.07 8.12
CA HIS A 191 8.14 -13.10 9.20
C HIS A 191 7.58 -13.76 10.46
N GLN A 192 8.33 -13.64 11.55
CA GLN A 192 7.87 -14.05 12.87
C GLN A 192 6.73 -13.14 13.37
N LEU A 193 5.95 -13.67 14.31
CA LEU A 193 4.92 -12.90 14.99
C LEU A 193 5.56 -11.64 15.62
N ASN A 194 4.95 -10.47 15.39
CA ASN A 194 5.41 -9.14 15.84
C ASN A 194 6.58 -8.52 15.06
N GLU A 195 7.10 -9.18 14.04
CA GLU A 195 8.15 -8.59 13.23
C GLU A 195 7.59 -7.52 12.28
N LYS A 196 8.33 -6.40 12.12
CA LYS A 196 7.98 -5.37 11.15
C LYS A 196 8.23 -5.88 9.73
N ARG A 197 7.17 -5.96 8.94
CA ARG A 197 7.21 -6.36 7.51
C ARG A 197 7.77 -5.29 6.58
N TYR A 198 7.79 -4.04 7.03
CA TYR A 198 8.32 -2.90 6.30
C TYR A 198 8.77 -1.81 7.29
N TRP A 199 9.59 -0.89 6.81
CA TRP A 199 9.98 0.32 7.52
C TRP A 199 9.57 1.55 6.70
N ALA A 200 9.22 2.64 7.36
CA ALA A 200 8.84 3.87 6.68
C ALA A 200 9.24 5.08 7.52
N SER A 201 9.42 6.23 6.87
CA SER A 201 9.64 7.49 7.58
C SER A 201 8.49 7.78 8.54
N ARG A 202 8.84 8.36 9.70
CA ARG A 202 7.84 8.87 10.66
C ARG A 202 7.16 10.11 10.06
N GLY A 203 5.89 10.32 10.38
CA GLY A 203 5.14 11.49 9.93
C GLY A 203 4.60 11.41 8.49
N ILE A 204 4.69 10.26 7.81
CA ILE A 204 3.95 10.07 6.55
C ILE A 204 2.46 10.02 6.89
N THR A 205 1.75 11.11 6.58
CA THR A 205 0.30 11.23 6.72
C THR A 205 -0.36 10.59 5.52
N ILE A 206 -1.19 9.57 5.79
CA ILE A 206 -1.99 8.94 4.75
C ILE A 206 -3.39 9.55 4.84
N PRO A 207 -3.93 10.17 3.78
CA PRO A 207 -5.28 10.72 3.78
C PRO A 207 -6.30 9.65 4.15
N GLU A 208 -7.30 10.01 4.95
CA GLU A 208 -8.36 9.08 5.33
C GLU A 208 -9.25 8.73 4.13
N SER A 209 -9.96 7.60 4.25
CA SER A 209 -10.95 7.22 3.25
C SER A 209 -12.30 7.78 3.67
N GLU A 210 -12.92 8.55 2.79
CA GLU A 210 -14.26 9.05 2.93
C GLU A 210 -15.27 8.05 2.34
N THR A 211 -16.41 7.85 2.99
CA THR A 211 -17.54 7.11 2.40
C THR A 211 -18.37 8.09 1.58
N VAL A 212 -18.41 7.88 0.27
CA VAL A 212 -19.12 8.74 -0.67
C VAL A 212 -20.59 8.34 -0.76
N LYS A 213 -20.85 7.03 -0.86
CA LYS A 213 -22.20 6.52 -1.08
C LYS A 213 -22.36 5.13 -0.49
N HIS A 214 -23.55 4.85 0.02
CA HIS A 214 -23.94 3.53 0.52
C HIS A 214 -25.25 3.12 -0.19
N PHE A 215 -25.17 2.08 -0.98
CA PHE A 215 -26.31 1.50 -1.66
C PHE A 215 -26.86 0.33 -0.84
N LEU A 216 -28.15 0.37 -0.57
CA LEU A 216 -28.87 -0.66 0.20
C LEU A 216 -29.42 -1.78 -0.69
N ALA A 217 -28.89 -1.93 -1.90
CA ALA A 217 -29.27 -2.95 -2.87
C ALA A 217 -28.02 -3.46 -3.59
N ASP A 218 -28.14 -4.64 -4.23
CA ASP A 218 -27.05 -5.24 -5.01
C ASP A 218 -26.95 -4.59 -6.41
N CYS A 219 -26.51 -3.33 -6.44
CA CYS A 219 -26.44 -2.50 -7.63
C CYS A 219 -24.99 -2.17 -8.01
N ALA A 220 -24.30 -3.18 -8.55
CA ALA A 220 -22.88 -3.09 -8.88
C ALA A 220 -22.56 -1.97 -9.88
N ALA A 221 -23.37 -1.82 -10.93
CA ALA A 221 -23.14 -0.82 -11.97
C ALA A 221 -23.20 0.60 -11.41
N GLU A 222 -24.23 0.90 -10.64
CA GLU A 222 -24.45 2.18 -9.97
C GLU A 222 -23.35 2.48 -8.94
N ALA A 223 -22.87 1.45 -8.25
CA ALA A 223 -21.76 1.59 -7.32
C ALA A 223 -20.43 1.89 -8.03
N ILE A 224 -20.18 1.29 -9.19
CA ILE A 224 -19.01 1.59 -10.04
C ILE A 224 -19.10 3.00 -10.60
N VAL A 225 -20.27 3.41 -11.13
CA VAL A 225 -20.51 4.77 -11.63
C VAL A 225 -20.26 5.79 -10.53
N ALA A 226 -20.82 5.58 -9.34
CA ALA A 226 -20.58 6.46 -8.19
C ALA A 226 -19.10 6.54 -7.78
N ALA A 227 -18.32 5.48 -7.97
CA ALA A 227 -16.87 5.53 -7.74
C ALA A 227 -16.16 6.46 -8.75
N TYR A 228 -16.53 6.39 -10.04
CA TYR A 228 -15.99 7.29 -11.07
C TYR A 228 -16.42 8.74 -10.86
N ASP A 229 -17.72 8.98 -10.61
CA ASP A 229 -18.25 10.31 -10.35
C ASP A 229 -17.52 10.97 -9.17
N SER A 230 -17.31 10.19 -8.09
CA SER A 230 -16.59 10.68 -6.92
C SER A 230 -15.15 11.10 -7.22
N ALA A 231 -14.50 10.49 -8.22
CA ALA A 231 -13.16 10.87 -8.64
C ALA A 231 -13.20 12.15 -9.49
N LEU A 232 -14.14 12.24 -10.43
CA LEU A 232 -14.32 13.42 -11.30
C LEU A 232 -14.66 14.68 -10.51
N GLU A 233 -15.46 14.58 -9.44
CA GLU A 233 -15.78 15.69 -8.52
C GLU A 233 -14.55 16.37 -7.92
N THR A 234 -13.42 15.66 -7.83
CA THR A 234 -12.17 16.22 -7.30
C THR A 234 -11.36 17.01 -8.34
N GLY A 235 -11.83 17.06 -9.59
CA GLY A 235 -11.08 17.57 -10.73
C GLY A 235 -9.99 16.63 -11.23
N ALA A 236 -10.00 15.35 -10.83
CA ALA A 236 -9.05 14.37 -11.34
C ALA A 236 -9.42 13.94 -12.77
N THR A 237 -8.40 13.77 -13.62
CA THR A 237 -8.57 13.19 -14.95
C THR A 237 -8.65 11.66 -14.88
N LEU A 238 -9.46 11.08 -15.76
CA LEU A 238 -9.54 9.63 -15.98
C LEU A 238 -8.57 9.16 -17.08
N GLU A 239 -7.73 10.02 -17.62
CA GLU A 239 -6.70 9.63 -18.59
C GLU A 239 -5.72 8.63 -17.97
N ASP A 240 -5.57 7.46 -18.60
CA ASP A 240 -4.70 6.36 -18.16
C ASP A 240 -4.87 5.94 -16.69
N HIS A 241 -6.06 6.14 -16.12
CA HIS A 241 -6.33 5.67 -14.77
C HIS A 241 -6.27 4.14 -14.71
N ALA A 242 -5.79 3.61 -13.59
CA ALA A 242 -5.81 2.19 -13.35
C ALA A 242 -7.15 1.79 -12.75
N TRP A 243 -7.70 0.64 -13.14
CA TRP A 243 -8.90 0.09 -12.54
C TRP A 243 -8.85 -1.44 -12.47
N TYR A 244 -9.68 -2.00 -11.59
CA TYR A 244 -9.85 -3.43 -11.42
C TYR A 244 -11.29 -3.70 -10.97
N TRP A 245 -11.92 -4.68 -11.61
CA TRP A 245 -13.26 -5.14 -11.29
C TRP A 245 -13.27 -6.65 -11.11
N SER A 246 -13.98 -7.12 -10.07
CA SER A 246 -14.30 -8.53 -9.88
C SER A 246 -15.74 -8.66 -9.37
N GLN A 247 -16.60 -9.19 -10.24
CA GLN A 247 -18.00 -9.49 -9.93
C GLN A 247 -18.12 -10.48 -8.76
N ASP A 248 -17.33 -11.56 -8.81
CA ASP A 248 -17.38 -12.65 -7.84
C ASP A 248 -16.98 -12.18 -6.45
N ASN A 249 -15.90 -11.41 -6.37
CA ASN A 249 -15.43 -10.83 -5.11
C ASN A 249 -16.24 -9.59 -4.68
N GLY A 250 -17.14 -9.08 -5.54
CA GLY A 250 -17.91 -7.87 -5.28
C GLY A 250 -17.01 -6.66 -5.00
N TYR A 251 -15.98 -6.47 -5.83
CA TYR A 251 -14.94 -5.48 -5.56
C TYR A 251 -14.57 -4.71 -6.84
N PHE A 252 -14.72 -3.39 -6.76
CA PHE A 252 -14.20 -2.43 -7.74
C PHE A 252 -13.15 -1.56 -7.07
N TRP A 253 -12.09 -1.26 -7.81
CA TRP A 253 -11.06 -0.29 -7.42
C TRP A 253 -10.60 0.49 -8.64
N MET A 254 -10.37 1.79 -8.44
CA MET A 254 -9.69 2.64 -9.42
C MET A 254 -8.68 3.56 -8.74
N ALA A 255 -7.69 3.99 -9.53
CA ALA A 255 -6.75 5.03 -9.14
C ALA A 255 -6.41 5.93 -10.33
N THR A 256 -6.55 7.24 -10.15
CA THR A 256 -6.14 8.24 -11.14
C THR A 256 -4.63 8.48 -11.09
N LYS A 257 -4.09 9.20 -12.07
CA LYS A 257 -2.71 9.71 -12.06
C LYS A 257 -2.58 10.92 -11.13
N GLU A 258 -1.34 11.29 -10.82
CA GLU A 258 -1.02 12.60 -10.23
C GLU A 258 -1.62 13.69 -11.11
N ARG A 259 -2.17 14.76 -10.49
CA ARG A 259 -2.59 15.91 -11.30
C ARG A 259 -1.35 16.52 -11.95
N PRO A 260 -1.40 16.92 -13.23
CA PRO A 260 -0.36 17.76 -13.79
C PRO A 260 -0.18 18.95 -12.84
N THR A 261 1.00 19.10 -12.28
CA THR A 261 1.36 20.40 -11.72
C THR A 261 1.35 21.34 -12.92
N ASP A 262 0.63 22.46 -12.83
CA ASP A 262 0.83 23.55 -13.78
C ASP A 262 2.33 23.84 -13.76
N SER A 263 3.04 23.29 -14.76
CA SER A 263 4.44 23.58 -14.97
C SER A 263 4.44 25.03 -15.42
N GLY A 264 4.46 25.94 -14.46
CA GLY A 264 4.90 27.31 -14.66
C GLY A 264 6.31 27.21 -15.23
N LYS A 265 6.38 27.11 -16.56
CA LYS A 265 7.55 27.52 -17.31
C LYS A 265 7.63 29.03 -17.09
N ALA A 266 8.42 29.43 -16.11
CA ALA A 266 9.20 30.65 -16.18
C ALA A 266 10.61 30.26 -16.61
#